data_AF-A0A3L7VH24-F1
#
_entry.id   AF-A0A3L7VH24-F1
#
_cell.length_a   1.000
_cell.length_b   1.000
_cell.length_c   1.000
_cell.angle_alpha   90.00
_cell.angle_beta   90.00
_cell.angle_gamma   90.00
#
_symmetry.space_group_name_H-M   'P 1'
#
loop_
_entity.id
_entity.type
_entity.pdbx_description
1 polymer ?
#
loop_
_entity_poly.entity_id
_entity_poly.type
_entity_poly.pdbx_seq_one_letter_code
_entity_poly.pdbx_strand_id
1 'polypeptide(L)'
;MPPDRGLGSPDVSDAADMRTLILVPTDLERRVIEPIVAPALGAAGMLELCGFGPVAAAARTALLVERLQPDRVVLVGIAGRLNDQLAIATAHRFAQVACFGIGVGAGEEFLPAGAAEWPQWPGEPGDGSPAIGDLIDCRSAGPATSRAGLLLTACAASATPDDVRLRKRWFPAAAAEDMEGFAVAFACRLRGVPLDVIRGISNTAGDRDKTRWDIPGGLRAAGDLAVQTIAEAP
;
A
#
# COMPACT_ATOMS: atom_id res chain seq x y z
N MET A 1 3.81 -19.19 -46.91
CA MET A 1 3.21 -18.07 -46.15
C MET A 1 2.42 -18.67 -44.99
N PRO A 2 2.81 -18.43 -43.72
CA PRO A 2 1.97 -18.81 -42.59
C PRO A 2 0.84 -17.77 -42.44
N PRO A 3 -0.34 -18.16 -41.91
CA PRO A 3 -1.44 -17.23 -41.70
C PRO A 3 -1.16 -16.33 -40.49
N ASP A 4 -1.50 -15.07 -40.69
CA ASP A 4 -1.41 -13.96 -39.74
C ASP A 4 -2.28 -14.25 -38.51
N ARG A 5 -1.66 -14.36 -37.33
CA ARG A 5 -2.38 -14.44 -36.06
C ARG A 5 -2.68 -13.02 -35.62
N GLY A 6 -3.89 -12.56 -35.92
CA GLY A 6 -4.41 -11.29 -35.46
C GLY A 6 -4.26 -11.14 -33.95
N LEU A 7 -3.53 -10.11 -33.53
CA LEU A 7 -3.55 -9.58 -32.17
C LEU A 7 -4.94 -8.98 -31.95
N GLY A 8 -5.80 -9.73 -31.26
CA GLY A 8 -7.08 -9.22 -30.80
C GLY A 8 -6.86 -8.08 -29.80
N SER A 9 -7.54 -6.97 -30.02
CA SER A 9 -7.73 -5.92 -29.01
C SER A 9 -8.33 -6.52 -27.74
N PRO A 10 -7.93 -6.06 -26.53
CA PRO A 10 -8.51 -6.55 -25.29
C PRO A 10 -10.03 -6.30 -25.31
N ASP A 11 -10.78 -7.36 -25.05
CA ASP A 11 -12.24 -7.36 -25.10
C ASP A 11 -12.78 -6.61 -23.87
N VAL A 12 -13.77 -5.73 -24.08
CA VAL A 12 -14.36 -4.89 -23.01
C VAL A 12 -15.03 -5.75 -21.92
N SER A 13 -15.25 -7.05 -22.19
CA SER A 13 -15.75 -8.04 -21.23
C SER A 13 -14.78 -8.38 -20.09
N ASP A 14 -13.46 -8.30 -20.29
CA ASP A 14 -12.47 -8.72 -19.28
C ASP A 14 -12.41 -7.77 -18.07
N ALA A 15 -12.76 -6.49 -18.25
CA ALA A 15 -12.78 -5.52 -17.16
C ALA A 15 -13.96 -5.71 -16.20
N ALA A 16 -15.05 -6.36 -16.63
CA ALA A 16 -16.26 -6.56 -15.84
C ALA A 16 -16.15 -7.73 -14.82
N ASP A 17 -15.22 -8.67 -15.06
CA ASP A 17 -15.06 -9.90 -14.26
C ASP A 17 -13.86 -9.86 -13.30
N MET A 18 -13.06 -8.78 -13.30
CA MET A 18 -11.87 -8.68 -12.45
C MET A 18 -12.23 -8.57 -10.95
N ARG A 19 -11.79 -9.56 -10.17
CA ARG A 19 -11.99 -9.66 -8.71
C ARG A 19 -11.04 -8.75 -7.96
N THR A 20 -11.42 -7.49 -7.80
CA THR A 20 -10.66 -6.52 -7.02
C THR A 20 -10.97 -6.66 -5.53
N LEU A 21 -9.95 -6.90 -4.70
CA LEU A 21 -10.07 -6.80 -3.24
C LEU A 21 -9.56 -5.45 -2.76
N ILE A 22 -10.47 -4.60 -2.28
CA ILE A 22 -10.14 -3.38 -1.55
C ILE A 22 -9.87 -3.75 -0.09
N LEU A 23 -8.71 -3.32 0.41
CA LEU A 23 -8.37 -3.40 1.82
C LEU A 23 -8.36 -2.00 2.42
N VAL A 24 -9.02 -1.85 3.57
CA VAL A 24 -8.95 -0.63 4.41
C VAL A 24 -8.46 -1.00 5.81
N PRO A 25 -7.61 -0.19 6.48
CA PRO A 25 -7.04 -0.59 7.77
C PRO A 25 -8.06 -0.66 8.90
N THR A 26 -8.95 0.33 9.01
CA THR A 26 -9.86 0.47 10.16
C THR A 26 -11.31 0.72 9.76
N ASP A 27 -12.24 0.42 10.67
CA ASP A 27 -13.67 0.77 10.49
C ASP A 27 -13.92 2.29 10.40
N LEU A 28 -13.04 3.10 10.99
CA LEU A 28 -13.13 4.56 10.86
C LEU A 28 -12.91 4.98 9.41
N GLU A 29 -11.88 4.45 8.77
CA GLU A 29 -11.55 4.72 7.38
C GLU A 29 -12.60 4.11 6.45
N ARG A 30 -13.02 2.87 6.71
CA ARG A 30 -14.09 2.17 5.98
C ARG A 30 -15.34 3.02 5.85
N ARG A 31 -15.81 3.62 6.96
CA ARG A 31 -17.02 4.46 6.98
C ARG A 31 -16.98 5.65 6.00
N VAL A 32 -15.79 6.11 5.64
CA VAL A 32 -15.61 7.20 4.67
C VAL A 32 -15.34 6.66 3.26
N ILE A 33 -14.49 5.64 3.15
CA ILE A 33 -14.03 5.10 1.86
C ILE A 33 -15.11 4.25 1.18
N GLU A 34 -15.80 3.38 1.91
CA GLU A 34 -16.75 2.42 1.34
C GLU A 34 -17.86 3.08 0.52
N PRO A 35 -18.54 4.16 0.97
CA PRO A 35 -19.54 4.86 0.16
C PRO A 35 -18.98 5.46 -1.15
N ILE A 36 -17.68 5.78 -1.19
CA ILE A 36 -17.02 6.37 -2.37
C ILE A 36 -16.66 5.28 -3.39
N VAL A 37 -16.11 4.16 -2.92
CA VAL A 37 -15.59 3.11 -3.80
C VAL A 37 -16.61 2.06 -4.20
N ALA A 38 -17.65 1.82 -3.37
CA ALA A 38 -18.65 0.78 -3.64
C ALA A 38 -19.36 0.92 -5.00
N PRO A 39 -19.72 2.13 -5.49
CA PRO A 39 -20.29 2.29 -6.82
C PRO A 39 -19.37 1.85 -7.97
N ALA A 40 -18.05 1.86 -7.75
CA ALA A 40 -17.05 1.48 -8.76
C ALA A 40 -16.59 0.02 -8.65
N LEU A 41 -16.91 -0.68 -7.56
CA LEU A 41 -16.30 -1.97 -7.20
C LEU A 41 -16.83 -3.17 -8.03
N GLY A 42 -17.81 -2.96 -8.92
CA GLY A 42 -18.38 -4.01 -9.76
C GLY A 42 -19.05 -5.13 -8.95
N ALA A 43 -19.60 -6.13 -9.63
CA ALA A 43 -20.29 -7.24 -8.95
C ALA A 43 -19.34 -8.23 -8.27
N ALA A 44 -18.11 -8.36 -8.76
CA ALA A 44 -17.11 -9.32 -8.28
C ALA A 44 -16.13 -8.72 -7.25
N GLY A 45 -16.18 -7.41 -7.01
CA GLY A 45 -15.26 -6.75 -6.09
C GLY A 45 -15.66 -6.90 -4.63
N MET A 46 -14.66 -6.84 -3.76
CA MET A 46 -14.79 -7.10 -2.32
C MET A 46 -14.13 -5.95 -1.56
N LEU A 47 -14.69 -5.59 -0.41
CA LEU A 47 -14.09 -4.62 0.51
C LEU A 47 -13.99 -5.23 1.90
N GLU A 48 -12.77 -5.29 2.43
CA GLU A 48 -12.48 -5.96 3.70
C GLU A 48 -11.53 -5.12 4.56
N LEU A 49 -11.55 -5.39 5.88
CA LEU A 49 -10.60 -4.79 6.81
C LEU A 49 -9.28 -5.59 6.82
N CYS A 50 -8.14 -4.94 6.58
CA CYS A 50 -6.84 -5.57 6.84
C CYS A 50 -6.41 -5.43 8.31
N GLY A 51 -6.93 -4.44 9.04
CA GLY A 51 -6.56 -4.20 10.44
C GLY A 51 -5.43 -3.21 10.60
N PHE A 52 -5.24 -2.73 11.83
CA PHE A 52 -4.31 -1.66 12.16
C PHE A 52 -2.91 -2.21 12.48
N GLY A 53 -1.89 -1.61 11.87
CA GLY A 53 -0.50 -1.97 12.06
C GLY A 53 -0.06 -3.22 11.26
N PRO A 54 1.25 -3.47 11.20
CA PRO A 54 1.81 -4.42 10.25
C PRO A 54 1.43 -5.87 10.55
N VAL A 55 1.28 -6.26 11.82
CA VAL A 55 0.95 -7.63 12.22
C VAL A 55 -0.46 -8.02 11.76
N ALA A 56 -1.45 -7.20 12.09
CA ALA A 56 -2.84 -7.46 11.72
C ALA A 56 -3.00 -7.41 10.19
N ALA A 57 -2.43 -6.39 9.56
CA ALA A 57 -2.48 -6.19 8.12
C ALA A 57 -1.89 -7.39 7.35
N ALA A 58 -0.71 -7.90 7.75
CA ALA A 58 -0.11 -9.07 7.09
C ALA A 58 -0.98 -10.32 7.27
N ALA A 59 -1.37 -10.64 8.51
CA ALA A 59 -2.12 -11.85 8.82
C ALA A 59 -3.48 -11.88 8.11
N ARG A 60 -4.24 -10.78 8.16
CA ARG A 60 -5.54 -10.71 7.48
C ARG A 60 -5.40 -10.71 5.97
N THR A 61 -4.44 -9.97 5.42
CA THR A 61 -4.24 -9.96 3.96
C THR A 61 -3.91 -11.36 3.45
N ALA A 62 -3.01 -12.09 4.11
CA ALA A 62 -2.68 -13.46 3.71
C ALA A 62 -3.92 -14.38 3.72
N LEU A 63 -4.72 -14.33 4.78
CA LEU A 63 -5.96 -15.13 4.88
C LEU A 63 -7.00 -14.74 3.81
N LEU A 64 -7.16 -13.45 3.54
CA LEU A 64 -8.11 -12.94 2.56
C LEU A 64 -7.67 -13.27 1.14
N VAL A 65 -6.40 -13.07 0.81
CA VAL A 65 -5.85 -13.42 -0.51
C VAL A 65 -5.97 -14.92 -0.75
N GLU A 66 -5.69 -15.75 0.25
CA GLU A 66 -5.83 -17.21 0.12
C GLU A 66 -7.28 -17.63 -0.13
N ARG A 67 -8.20 -17.11 0.68
CA ARG A 67 -9.61 -17.50 0.64
C ARG A 67 -10.34 -16.95 -0.57
N LEU A 68 -10.08 -15.69 -0.90
CA LEU A 68 -10.84 -14.94 -1.90
C LEU A 68 -10.19 -14.98 -3.28
N GLN A 69 -8.90 -15.37 -3.38
CA GLN A 69 -8.13 -15.45 -4.62
C GLN A 69 -8.40 -14.25 -5.56
N PRO A 70 -8.19 -13.02 -5.09
CA PRO A 70 -8.46 -11.84 -5.90
C PRO A 70 -7.43 -11.71 -7.04
N ASP A 71 -7.85 -11.13 -8.16
CA ASP A 71 -6.95 -10.85 -9.29
C ASP A 71 -6.00 -9.69 -8.99
N ARG A 72 -6.41 -8.79 -8.08
CA ARG A 72 -5.59 -7.68 -7.58
C ARG A 72 -6.08 -7.20 -6.21
N VAL A 73 -5.18 -6.55 -5.48
CA VAL A 73 -5.48 -5.87 -4.22
C VAL A 73 -5.29 -4.36 -4.37
N VAL A 74 -6.20 -3.58 -3.79
CA VAL A 74 -6.04 -2.12 -3.65
C VAL A 74 -6.13 -1.77 -2.17
N LEU A 75 -5.02 -1.33 -1.60
CA LEU A 75 -4.95 -0.91 -0.21
C LEU A 75 -5.19 0.60 -0.12
N VAL A 76 -6.29 1.00 0.51
CA VAL A 76 -6.74 2.40 0.60
C VAL A 76 -6.80 2.84 2.05
N GLY A 77 -6.22 4.00 2.35
CA GLY A 77 -6.19 4.55 3.71
C GLY A 77 -5.50 5.91 3.75
N ILE A 78 -4.96 6.29 4.90
CA ILE A 78 -4.24 7.56 5.10
C ILE A 78 -2.78 7.37 5.53
N ALA A 79 -1.97 8.40 5.28
CA ALA A 79 -0.55 8.47 5.64
C ALA A 79 -0.16 9.87 6.12
N GLY A 80 0.90 9.92 6.93
CA GLY A 80 1.56 11.16 7.30
C GLY A 80 2.67 11.50 6.30
N ARG A 81 2.71 12.72 5.76
CA ARG A 81 3.82 13.13 4.87
C ARG A 81 5.13 13.30 5.66
N LEU A 82 6.24 12.87 5.06
CA LEU A 82 7.59 13.02 5.62
C LEU A 82 8.36 14.20 4.97
N ASN A 83 7.76 14.88 4.00
CA ASN A 83 8.26 16.11 3.39
C ASN A 83 7.10 16.96 2.84
N ASP A 84 7.40 18.18 2.40
CA ASP A 84 6.39 19.12 1.88
C ASP A 84 6.02 18.89 0.40
N GLN A 85 6.57 17.86 -0.26
CA GLN A 85 6.25 17.57 -1.66
C GLN A 85 4.84 17.01 -1.83
N LEU A 86 4.30 16.38 -0.78
CA LEU A 86 2.92 15.91 -0.75
C LEU A 86 2.06 16.90 0.04
N ALA A 87 0.97 17.37 -0.57
CA ALA A 87 0.06 18.29 0.07
C ALA A 87 -0.94 17.55 0.97
N ILE A 88 -1.30 18.12 2.12
CA ILE A 88 -2.39 17.59 2.96
C ILE A 88 -3.71 17.64 2.19
N ALA A 89 -4.60 16.69 2.45
CA ALA A 89 -5.88 16.50 1.75
C ALA A 89 -5.75 16.17 0.25
N THR A 90 -4.61 15.63 -0.16
CA THR A 90 -4.42 14.98 -1.46
C THR A 90 -4.19 13.49 -1.28
N ALA A 91 -4.19 12.70 -2.36
CA ALA A 91 -3.89 11.29 -2.31
C ALA A 91 -2.90 10.89 -3.39
N HIS A 92 -2.13 9.85 -3.07
CA HIS A 92 -1.12 9.32 -3.97
C HIS A 92 -1.13 7.80 -3.97
N ARG A 93 -0.79 7.26 -5.13
CA ARG A 93 -0.47 5.85 -5.33
C ARG A 93 1.04 5.69 -5.25
N PHE A 94 1.53 4.80 -4.39
CA PHE A 94 2.96 4.67 -4.12
C PHE A 94 3.60 3.57 -4.97
N ALA A 95 4.78 3.86 -5.52
CA ALA A 95 5.52 2.92 -6.36
C ALA A 95 6.17 1.81 -5.54
N GLN A 96 6.59 2.12 -4.32
CA GLN A 96 7.32 1.22 -3.45
C GLN A 96 6.86 1.39 -2.01
N VAL A 97 6.94 0.31 -1.24
CA VAL A 97 6.79 0.32 0.22
C VAL A 97 8.05 -0.21 0.88
N ALA A 98 8.38 0.32 2.06
CA ALA A 98 9.45 -0.21 2.90
C ALA A 98 9.02 -0.38 4.34
N CYS A 99 9.72 -1.23 5.09
CA CYS A 99 9.49 -1.44 6.51
C CYS A 99 10.48 -0.65 7.37
N PHE A 100 9.98 0.03 8.41
CA PHE A 100 10.78 0.64 9.46
C PHE A 100 10.33 0.15 10.84
N GLY A 101 11.30 -0.16 11.71
CA GLY A 101 11.05 -0.64 13.07
C GLY A 101 11.24 -2.16 13.26
N ILE A 102 11.66 -2.89 12.23
CA ILE A 102 12.17 -4.27 12.33
C ILE A 102 13.68 -4.21 12.14
N GLY A 103 14.44 -4.69 13.12
CA GLY A 103 15.90 -4.58 13.15
C GLY A 103 16.49 -4.70 14.55
N VAL A 104 17.66 -4.10 14.76
CA VAL A 104 18.39 -4.09 16.04
C VAL A 104 18.32 -2.70 16.67
N GLY A 105 18.11 -2.65 17.99
CA GLY A 105 18.17 -1.40 18.75
C GLY A 105 16.95 -0.50 18.56
N ALA A 106 17.07 0.75 19.00
CA ALA A 106 16.04 1.78 18.94
C ALA A 106 16.68 3.18 18.90
N GLY A 107 15.91 4.19 18.48
CA GLY A 107 16.41 5.57 18.38
C GLY A 107 17.61 5.68 17.46
N GLU A 108 18.63 6.45 17.85
CA GLU A 108 19.86 6.65 17.07
C GLU A 108 20.69 5.37 16.86
N GLU A 109 20.51 4.36 17.72
CA GLU A 109 21.17 3.05 17.61
C GLU A 109 20.39 2.07 16.72
N PHE A 110 19.23 2.49 16.18
CA PHE A 110 18.42 1.63 15.32
C PHE A 110 19.15 1.28 14.02
N LEU A 111 19.26 -0.02 13.76
CA LEU A 111 19.78 -0.61 12.53
C LEU A 111 18.66 -1.43 11.87
N PRO A 112 18.18 -1.08 10.66
CA PRO A 112 17.14 -1.84 9.98
C PRO A 112 17.64 -3.25 9.59
N ALA A 113 16.70 -4.20 9.52
CA ALA A 113 17.00 -5.61 9.24
C ALA A 113 17.85 -5.82 7.98
N GLY A 114 17.54 -5.12 6.88
CA GLY A 114 18.31 -5.22 5.64
C GLY A 114 19.75 -4.72 5.77
N ALA A 115 20.01 -3.73 6.61
CA ALA A 115 21.38 -3.27 6.91
C ALA A 115 22.14 -4.23 7.83
N ALA A 116 21.42 -5.06 8.59
CA ALA A 116 21.96 -6.19 9.35
C ALA A 116 22.04 -7.48 8.50
N GLU A 117 21.78 -7.41 7.19
CA GLU A 117 21.73 -8.57 6.28
C GLU A 117 20.69 -9.63 6.67
N TRP A 118 19.63 -9.21 7.36
CA TRP A 118 18.50 -10.06 7.74
C TRP A 118 17.34 -9.85 6.78
N PRO A 119 17.09 -10.79 5.85
CA PRO A 119 15.94 -10.68 4.98
C PRO A 119 14.66 -10.76 5.80
N GLN A 120 13.63 -10.03 5.39
CA GLN A 120 12.29 -10.13 5.97
C GLN A 120 11.69 -11.53 5.67
N TRP A 121 12.06 -12.11 4.52
CA TRP A 121 11.80 -13.50 4.17
C TRP A 121 12.93 -14.03 3.28
N PRO A 122 13.55 -15.19 3.58
CA PRO A 122 14.60 -15.75 2.74
C PRO A 122 14.07 -16.31 1.41
N GLY A 123 12.75 -16.49 1.26
CA GLY A 123 12.15 -17.25 0.16
C GLY A 123 12.11 -18.74 0.47
N GLU A 124 11.22 -19.47 -0.21
CA GLU A 124 11.13 -20.93 -0.11
C GLU A 124 11.15 -21.54 -1.52
N PRO A 125 12.24 -22.23 -1.92
CA PRO A 125 12.33 -22.87 -3.24
C PRO A 125 11.23 -23.92 -3.47
N GLY A 126 10.71 -24.52 -2.40
CA GLY A 126 9.71 -25.59 -2.47
C GLY A 126 8.31 -25.13 -2.88
N ASP A 127 7.93 -23.89 -2.54
CA ASP A 127 6.62 -23.31 -2.89
C ASP A 127 6.72 -22.15 -3.89
N GLY A 128 7.94 -21.77 -4.28
CA GLY A 128 8.21 -20.70 -5.23
C GLY A 128 8.09 -19.28 -4.63
N SER A 129 7.96 -19.15 -3.31
CA SER A 129 7.89 -17.84 -2.67
C SER A 129 9.22 -17.07 -2.81
N PRO A 130 9.16 -15.79 -3.21
CA PRO A 130 10.35 -14.98 -3.47
C PRO A 130 11.02 -14.56 -2.16
N ALA A 131 12.33 -14.32 -2.18
CA ALA A 131 12.99 -13.58 -1.10
C ALA A 131 12.42 -12.15 -1.01
N ILE A 132 12.26 -11.64 0.21
CA ILE A 132 11.75 -10.30 0.50
C ILE A 132 12.70 -9.60 1.46
N GLY A 133 13.19 -8.42 1.06
CA GLY A 133 13.99 -7.53 1.91
C GLY A 133 13.13 -6.40 2.49
N ASP A 134 13.77 -5.31 2.91
CA ASP A 134 13.10 -4.16 3.52
C ASP A 134 12.27 -3.31 2.54
N LEU A 135 12.39 -3.54 1.23
CA LEU A 135 11.75 -2.76 0.18
C LEU A 135 11.01 -3.69 -0.80
N ILE A 136 9.78 -3.32 -1.15
CA ILE A 136 8.92 -4.06 -2.09
C ILE A 136 8.37 -3.08 -3.14
N ASP A 137 8.50 -3.43 -4.42
CA ASP A 137 7.83 -2.72 -5.51
C ASP A 137 6.34 -3.06 -5.55
N CYS A 138 5.49 -2.03 -5.55
CA CYS A 138 4.06 -2.16 -5.77
C CYS A 138 3.80 -2.43 -7.25
N ARG A 139 3.53 -3.69 -7.60
CA ARG A 139 3.19 -4.09 -8.98
C ARG A 139 1.70 -3.88 -9.19
N SER A 140 1.34 -3.05 -10.16
CA SER A 140 -0.05 -2.97 -10.60
C SER A 140 -0.28 -3.77 -11.86
N ALA A 141 -1.54 -4.13 -12.07
CA ALA A 141 -2.02 -4.66 -13.33
C ALA A 141 -2.10 -3.58 -14.44
N GLY A 142 -2.34 -2.30 -14.09
CA GLY A 142 -2.62 -1.23 -15.06
C GLY A 142 -1.42 -0.36 -15.51
N PRO A 143 -1.65 0.60 -16.42
CA PRO A 143 -0.60 1.44 -17.01
C PRO A 143 0.19 2.26 -15.97
N ALA A 144 1.42 2.64 -16.32
CA ALA A 144 2.31 3.42 -15.48
C ALA A 144 1.82 4.88 -15.35
N THR A 145 0.80 5.11 -14.54
CA THR A 145 0.41 6.45 -14.08
C THR A 145 1.47 6.99 -13.11
N SER A 146 1.48 8.32 -12.91
CA SER A 146 2.42 8.98 -11.99
C SER A 146 2.25 8.46 -10.57
N ARG A 147 3.20 7.64 -10.12
CA ARG A 147 3.24 7.13 -8.74
C ARG A 147 4.13 8.02 -7.88
N ALA A 148 3.70 8.28 -6.65
CA ALA A 148 4.58 8.82 -5.63
C ALA A 148 5.70 7.82 -5.33
N GLY A 149 6.78 8.32 -4.72
CA GLY A 149 7.97 7.54 -4.40
C GLY A 149 7.72 6.47 -3.33
N LEU A 150 8.54 6.49 -2.27
CA LEU A 150 8.53 5.45 -1.26
C LEU A 150 7.54 5.76 -0.13
N LEU A 151 6.67 4.80 0.22
CA LEU A 151 5.87 4.81 1.45
C LEU A 151 6.57 3.97 2.53
N LEU A 152 6.73 4.52 3.73
CA LEU A 152 7.40 3.84 4.82
C LEU A 152 6.39 3.33 5.86
N THR A 153 6.28 2.03 6.02
CA THR A 153 5.42 1.43 7.04
C THR A 153 6.17 1.31 8.36
N ALA A 154 5.63 1.90 9.42
CA ALA A 154 6.23 1.88 10.74
C ALA A 154 5.32 1.24 11.80
N CYS A 155 5.90 0.58 12.80
CA CYS A 155 5.16 0.03 13.94
C CYS A 155 4.60 1.11 14.88
N ALA A 156 5.18 2.31 14.85
CA ALA A 156 4.70 3.50 15.55
C ALA A 156 4.79 4.70 14.60
N ALA A 157 3.78 5.56 14.61
CA ALA A 157 3.82 6.82 13.87
C ALA A 157 4.89 7.77 14.45
N SER A 158 5.45 8.64 13.61
CA SER A 158 6.37 9.69 14.04
C SER A 158 5.68 10.61 15.04
N ALA A 159 6.22 10.68 16.26
CA ALA A 159 5.73 11.57 17.30
C ALA A 159 6.42 12.93 17.26
N THR A 160 7.66 12.98 16.78
CA THR A 160 8.51 14.17 16.78
C THR A 160 9.25 14.34 15.45
N PRO A 161 9.79 15.52 15.16
CA PRO A 161 10.68 15.72 14.01
C PRO A 161 11.93 14.83 14.04
N ASP A 162 12.37 14.40 15.23
CA ASP A 162 13.52 13.53 15.43
C ASP A 162 13.24 12.13 14.88
N ASP A 163 12.03 11.61 15.12
CA ASP A 163 11.58 10.33 14.55
C ASP A 163 11.57 10.38 13.00
N VAL A 164 11.20 11.53 12.42
CA VAL A 164 11.23 11.74 10.96
C VAL A 164 12.68 11.76 10.45
N ARG A 165 13.60 12.44 11.15
CA ARG A 165 15.02 12.47 10.79
C ARG A 165 15.64 11.08 10.82
N LEU A 166 15.35 10.29 11.86
CA LEU A 166 15.84 8.91 11.96
C LEU A 166 15.34 8.04 10.80
N ARG A 167 14.05 8.12 10.46
CA ARG A 167 13.48 7.41 9.30
C ARG A 167 14.15 7.84 8.00
N LYS A 168 14.35 9.15 7.79
CA LYS A 168 14.98 9.71 6.59
C LYS A 168 16.46 9.37 6.45
N ARG A 169 17.17 9.09 7.56
CA ARG A 169 18.56 8.61 7.51
C ARG A 169 18.67 7.27 6.78
N TRP A 170 17.73 6.35 7.05
CA TRP A 170 17.70 5.03 6.42
C TRP A 170 16.95 5.00 5.09
N PHE A 171 15.90 5.82 4.98
CA PHE A 171 15.02 5.87 3.81
C PHE A 171 14.89 7.32 3.31
N PRO A 172 15.93 7.92 2.72
CA PRO A 172 15.92 9.33 2.31
C PRO A 172 14.82 9.66 1.30
N ALA A 173 14.46 8.69 0.45
CA ALA A 173 13.41 8.80 -0.55
C ALA A 173 11.97 8.64 -0.01
N ALA A 174 11.78 8.28 1.27
CA ALA A 174 10.45 8.07 1.85
C ALA A 174 9.63 9.37 1.82
N ALA A 175 8.52 9.40 1.09
CA ALA A 175 7.69 10.59 0.94
C ALA A 175 6.59 10.69 2.01
N ALA A 176 6.13 9.54 2.50
CA ALA A 176 5.13 9.44 3.55
C ALA A 176 5.37 8.21 4.44
N GLU A 177 4.69 8.16 5.59
CA GLU A 177 4.63 6.99 6.46
C GLU A 177 3.19 6.53 6.71
N ASP A 178 3.02 5.21 6.81
CA ASP A 178 1.79 4.56 7.24
C ASP A 178 2.10 3.42 8.22
N MET A 179 1.12 2.56 8.51
CA MET A 179 1.30 1.45 9.44
C MET A 179 0.95 0.07 8.83
N GLU A 180 0.53 0.00 7.57
CA GLU A 180 0.04 -1.24 6.94
C GLU A 180 0.70 -1.59 5.59
N GLY A 181 1.19 -0.60 4.83
CA GLY A 181 1.55 -0.74 3.42
C GLY A 181 2.50 -1.91 3.11
N PHE A 182 3.62 -1.99 3.81
CA PHE A 182 4.61 -3.05 3.67
C PHE A 182 4.05 -4.43 4.00
N ALA A 183 3.25 -4.53 5.07
CA ALA A 183 2.67 -5.80 5.52
C ALA A 183 1.68 -6.38 4.51
N VAL A 184 0.84 -5.53 3.91
CA VAL A 184 -0.08 -5.94 2.83
C VAL A 184 0.71 -6.32 1.57
N ALA A 185 1.72 -5.53 1.21
CA ALA A 185 2.58 -5.83 0.07
C ALA A 185 3.34 -7.14 0.23
N PHE A 186 3.83 -7.42 1.44
CA PHE A 186 4.49 -8.68 1.77
C PHE A 186 3.55 -9.87 1.54
N ALA A 187 2.32 -9.82 2.08
CA ALA A 187 1.33 -10.87 1.89
C ALA A 187 0.93 -11.07 0.41
N CYS A 188 0.73 -9.98 -0.34
CA CYS A 188 0.43 -10.05 -1.77
C CYS A 188 1.61 -10.64 -2.56
N ARG A 189 2.85 -10.24 -2.23
CA ARG A 189 4.08 -10.69 -2.87
C ARG A 189 4.32 -12.19 -2.70
N LEU A 190 4.00 -12.74 -1.53
CA LEU A 190 4.07 -14.19 -1.27
C LEU A 190 3.13 -15.01 -2.17
N ARG A 191 1.99 -14.44 -2.57
CA ARG A 191 0.99 -15.11 -3.43
C ARG A 191 1.01 -14.64 -4.88
N GLY A 192 1.94 -13.75 -5.24
CA GLY A 192 2.07 -13.21 -6.59
C GLY A 192 0.90 -12.31 -7.03
N VAL A 193 0.13 -11.77 -6.09
CA VAL A 193 -1.03 -10.92 -6.40
C VAL A 193 -0.60 -9.46 -6.60
N PRO A 194 -0.99 -8.80 -7.71
CA PRO A 194 -0.76 -7.37 -7.91
C PRO A 194 -1.36 -6.51 -6.80
N LEU A 195 -0.64 -5.45 -6.41
CA LEU A 195 -1.03 -4.54 -5.35
C LEU A 195 -0.84 -3.08 -5.76
N ASP A 196 -1.89 -2.29 -5.54
CA ASP A 196 -1.84 -0.84 -5.50
C ASP A 196 -1.99 -0.32 -4.08
N VAL A 197 -1.06 0.55 -3.64
CA VAL A 197 -1.09 1.18 -2.33
C VAL A 197 -1.43 2.66 -2.49
N ILE A 198 -2.62 3.03 -2.04
CA ILE A 198 -3.17 4.38 -2.12
C ILE A 198 -3.27 4.96 -0.70
N ARG A 199 -2.67 6.14 -0.51
CA ARG A 199 -2.77 6.89 0.75
C ARG A 199 -3.18 8.32 0.52
N GLY A 200 -4.20 8.73 1.25
CA GLY A 200 -4.52 10.13 1.48
C GLY A 200 -3.57 10.75 2.49
N ILE A 201 -3.08 11.95 2.23
CA ILE A 201 -2.16 12.64 3.14
C ILE A 201 -2.98 13.42 4.16
N SER A 202 -2.97 12.94 5.41
CA SER A 202 -3.81 13.51 6.48
C SER A 202 -3.08 14.53 7.33
N ASN A 203 -1.75 14.46 7.44
CA ASN A 203 -0.97 15.28 8.36
C ASN A 203 0.52 15.27 8.00
N THR A 204 1.28 16.16 8.62
CA THR A 204 2.75 16.08 8.67
C THR A 204 3.17 15.09 9.76
N ALA A 205 4.02 14.12 9.41
CA ALA A 205 4.60 13.19 10.36
C ALA A 205 5.53 13.94 11.34
N GLY A 206 5.51 13.54 12.61
CA GLY A 206 6.31 14.22 13.65
C GLY A 206 5.70 15.54 14.17
N ASP A 207 4.56 15.98 13.63
CA ASP A 207 3.75 17.09 14.17
C ASP A 207 2.47 16.55 14.81
N ARG A 208 2.35 16.73 16.13
CA ARG A 208 1.22 16.23 16.94
C ARG A 208 0.14 17.27 17.19
N ASP A 209 0.28 18.48 16.64
CA ASP A 209 -0.78 19.47 16.64
C ASP A 209 -1.93 18.99 15.74
N LYS A 210 -2.93 18.36 16.35
CA LYS A 210 -4.10 17.80 15.67
C LYS A 210 -4.94 18.84 14.93
N THR A 211 -4.79 20.14 15.24
CA THR A 211 -5.50 21.21 14.52
C THR A 211 -5.04 21.36 13.07
N ARG A 212 -3.86 20.81 12.74
CA ARG A 212 -3.27 20.82 11.39
C ARG A 212 -3.55 19.54 10.60
N TRP A 213 -4.36 18.64 11.14
CA TRP A 213 -4.67 17.37 10.52
C TRP A 213 -5.98 17.48 9.74
N ASP A 214 -6.01 16.88 8.55
CA ASP A 214 -7.21 16.72 7.74
C ASP A 214 -7.42 15.25 7.36
N ILE A 215 -7.82 14.46 8.35
CA ILE A 215 -8.18 13.05 8.15
C ILE A 215 -9.36 12.91 7.15
N PRO A 216 -10.46 13.67 7.28
CA PRO A 216 -11.58 13.54 6.35
C PRO A 216 -11.20 13.90 4.90
N GLY A 217 -10.39 14.94 4.69
CA GLY A 217 -9.88 15.33 3.38
C GLY A 217 -8.98 14.27 2.77
N GLY A 218 -8.02 13.76 3.55
CA GLY A 218 -7.16 12.65 3.13
C GLY A 218 -7.96 11.41 2.72
N LEU A 219 -8.93 10.98 3.53
CA LEU A 219 -9.74 9.80 3.24
C LEU A 219 -10.61 9.95 1.98
N ARG A 220 -11.21 11.14 1.77
CA ARG A 220 -11.97 11.42 0.54
C ARG A 220 -11.08 11.35 -0.69
N ALA A 221 -9.93 12.05 -0.66
CA ALA A 221 -8.98 12.01 -1.76
C ALA A 221 -8.49 10.58 -2.06
N ALA A 222 -8.26 9.76 -1.02
CA ALA A 222 -7.87 8.36 -1.18
C ALA A 222 -8.97 7.53 -1.84
N GLY A 223 -10.23 7.72 -1.43
CA GLY A 223 -11.39 7.07 -2.06
C GLY A 223 -11.54 7.45 -3.53
N ASP A 224 -11.41 8.74 -3.87
CA ASP A 224 -11.53 9.23 -5.24
C ASP A 224 -10.43 8.66 -6.15
N LEU A 225 -9.18 8.61 -5.66
CA LEU A 225 -8.08 8.00 -6.40
C LEU A 225 -8.22 6.47 -6.50
N ALA A 226 -8.81 5.82 -5.50
CA ALA A 226 -9.13 4.41 -5.56
C ALA A 226 -10.17 4.11 -6.65
N VAL A 227 -11.22 4.93 -6.79
CA VAL A 227 -12.21 4.81 -7.89
C VAL A 227 -11.52 4.88 -9.25
N GLN A 228 -10.61 5.84 -9.44
CA GLN A 228 -9.83 5.97 -10.68
C GLN A 228 -8.96 4.73 -10.94
N THR A 229 -8.26 4.25 -9.90
CA THR A 229 -7.39 3.07 -9.98
C THR A 229 -8.20 1.79 -10.26
N ILE A 230 -9.43 1.69 -9.75
CA ILE A 230 -10.31 0.55 -10.03
C ILE A 230 -10.74 0.56 -11.50
N ALA A 231 -11.04 1.74 -12.04
CA ALA A 231 -11.43 1.90 -13.45
C ALA A 231 -10.29 1.70 -14.45
N GLU A 232 -9.03 1.87 -14.02
CA GLU A 232 -7.84 1.45 -14.77
C GLU A 232 -7.81 -0.09 -14.82
N ALA A 233 -8.41 -0.66 -15.86
CA ALA A 233 -8.21 -2.08 -16.21
C ALA A 233 -6.73 -2.33 -16.59
N PRO A 234 -6.20 -3.55 -16.38
CA PRO A 234 -4.89 -3.95 -16.88
C PRO A 234 -4.71 -3.69 -18.38
#